data_AF-A0A433Q5P1-F1
#
_entry.id   AF-A0A433Q5P1-F1
#
_cell.length_a   1.000
_cell.length_b   1.000
_cell.length_c   1.000
_cell.angle_alpha   90.00
_cell.angle_beta   90.00
_cell.angle_gamma   90.00
#
_symmetry.space_group_name_H-M   'P 1'
#
loop_
_entity.id
_entity.type
_entity.pdbx_description
1 polymer ?
#
loop_
_entity_poly.entity_id
_entity_poly.type
_entity_poly.pdbx_seq_one_letter_code
_entity_poly.pdbx_strand_id
1 'polypeptide(L)'
;MSEHQIHQYFKHETSDWSVLGFLAALWNRLIEKCNVITCLEAIVKHEKGCRRDKAQLLLNQYKQASMMTYCLKILRLRADLAGNESDNNNS
;
A
#
# COMPACT_ATOMS: atom_id res chain seq x y z
N MET A 1 -13.00 24.77 6.99
CA MET A 1 -12.60 23.41 6.60
C MET A 1 -12.24 22.69 7.89
N SER A 2 -12.99 21.65 8.26
CA SER A 2 -12.63 20.86 9.46
C SER A 2 -11.27 20.23 9.22
N GLU A 3 -10.37 20.33 10.20
CA GLU A 3 -9.08 19.65 10.23
C GLU A 3 -9.28 18.15 9.98
N HIS A 4 -9.28 17.76 8.71
CA HIS A 4 -9.15 16.36 8.35
C HIS A 4 -7.81 15.95 8.91
N GLN A 5 -7.83 14.98 9.84
CA GLN A 5 -6.68 14.49 10.57
C GLN A 5 -5.64 13.93 9.58
N ILE A 6 -4.83 14.82 9.00
CA ILE A 6 -3.67 14.43 8.22
C ILE A 6 -2.76 13.67 9.18
N HIS A 7 -2.55 12.39 8.86
CA HIS A 7 -1.74 11.50 9.66
C HIS A 7 -0.37 12.12 9.95
N GLN A 8 0.15 11.94 11.17
CA GLN A 8 1.37 12.61 11.65
C GLN A 8 2.57 12.45 10.68
N TYR A 9 2.68 11.31 10.02
CA TYR A 9 3.68 11.08 8.97
C TYR A 9 3.72 12.17 7.88
N PHE A 10 2.55 12.66 7.44
CA PHE A 10 2.44 13.68 6.40
C PHE A 10 2.51 15.12 6.94
N LYS A 11 2.71 15.29 8.25
CA LYS A 11 2.99 16.60 8.87
C LYS A 11 4.45 17.01 8.73
N HIS A 12 5.34 16.07 8.41
CA HIS A 12 6.75 16.35 8.11
C HIS A 12 6.95 16.95 6.72
N GLU A 13 8.12 17.53 6.47
CA GLU A 13 8.49 18.07 5.16
C GLU A 13 8.40 16.98 4.08
N THR A 14 8.04 17.39 2.87
CA THR A 14 7.87 16.44 1.76
C THR A 14 9.17 15.74 1.41
N SER A 15 10.32 16.38 1.61
CA SER A 15 11.68 15.80 1.48
C SER A 15 11.82 14.48 2.23
N ASP A 16 11.28 14.40 3.44
CA ASP A 16 11.40 13.23 4.34
C ASP A 16 10.48 12.06 3.95
N TRP A 17 9.54 12.28 3.03
CA TRP A 17 8.59 11.24 2.65
C TRP A 17 9.29 10.16 1.82
N SER A 18 9.27 8.93 2.30
CA SER A 18 9.78 7.74 1.61
C SER A 18 8.78 6.59 1.62
N VAL A 19 8.90 5.66 0.66
CA VAL A 19 8.07 4.44 0.62
C VAL A 19 8.28 3.60 1.89
N LEU A 20 9.53 3.48 2.35
CA LEU A 20 9.85 2.71 3.55
C LEU A 20 9.26 3.34 4.81
N GLY A 21 9.36 4.66 4.97
CA GLY A 21 8.74 5.38 6.09
C GLY A 21 7.21 5.26 6.07
N PHE A 22 6.61 5.33 4.88
CA PHE A 22 5.18 5.14 4.67
C PHE A 22 4.73 3.71 5.01
N LEU A 23 5.47 2.69 4.56
CA LEU A 23 5.18 1.29 4.87
C LEU A 23 5.38 0.98 6.36
N ALA A 24 6.37 1.59 7.02
CA ALA A 24 6.58 1.47 8.45
C ALA A 24 5.41 2.08 9.26
N ALA A 25 4.91 3.26 8.83
CA ALA A 25 3.72 3.87 9.42
C ALA A 25 2.47 3.00 9.24
N LEU A 26 2.29 2.40 8.06
CA LEU A 26 1.23 1.41 7.79
C LEU A 26 1.35 0.16 8.67
N TRP A 27 2.57 -0.32 8.92
CA TRP A 27 2.79 -1.58 9.63
C TRP A 27 2.56 -1.46 11.14
N ASN A 28 2.98 -0.34 11.73
CA ASN A 28 2.91 -0.14 13.18
C ASN A 28 1.48 0.04 13.73
N ARG A 29 0.49 0.41 12.89
CA ARG A 29 -0.89 0.62 13.35
C ARG A 29 -1.91 0.11 12.31
N LEU A 30 -2.32 -1.15 12.45
CA LEU A 30 -3.32 -1.81 11.60
C LEU A 30 -4.65 -1.02 11.49
N ILE A 31 -5.10 -0.35 12.56
CA ILE A 31 -6.30 0.49 12.58
C ILE A 31 -6.09 1.82 11.84
N GLU A 32 -4.86 2.34 11.82
CA GLU A 32 -4.54 3.58 11.11
C GLU A 32 -4.21 3.35 9.64
N LYS A 33 -4.08 2.09 9.18
CA LYS A 33 -3.82 1.80 7.75
C LYS A 33 -4.84 2.47 6.82
N CYS A 34 -6.12 2.45 7.19
CA CYS A 34 -7.16 3.14 6.44
C CYS A 34 -6.93 4.66 6.47
N ASN A 35 -6.55 5.23 7.62
CA ASN A 35 -6.29 6.66 7.74
C ASN A 35 -5.11 7.14 6.90
N VAL A 36 -4.01 6.38 6.82
CA VAL A 36 -2.81 6.81 6.07
C VAL A 36 -3.08 6.82 4.54
N ILE A 37 -3.78 5.81 4.02
CA ILE A 37 -4.14 5.75 2.59
C ILE A 37 -5.16 6.83 2.24
N THR A 38 -6.20 6.99 3.06
CA THR A 38 -7.20 8.06 2.85
C THR A 38 -6.56 9.46 2.94
N CYS A 39 -5.53 9.64 3.78
CA CYS A 39 -4.74 10.88 3.80
C CYS A 39 -3.99 11.12 2.48
N LEU A 40 -3.35 10.09 1.90
CA LEU A 40 -2.70 10.21 0.59
C LEU A 40 -3.70 10.57 -0.50
N GLU A 41 -4.85 9.91 -0.53
CA GLU A 41 -5.91 10.19 -1.50
C GLU A 41 -6.45 11.62 -1.34
N ALA A 42 -6.61 12.09 -0.10
CA ALA A 42 -7.02 13.46 0.19
C ALA A 42 -5.97 14.48 -0.28
N ILE A 43 -4.67 14.25 -0.01
CA ILE A 43 -3.57 15.12 -0.47
C ILE A 43 -3.53 15.17 -2.00
N VAL A 44 -3.64 14.02 -2.66
CA VAL A 44 -3.68 13.93 -4.13
C VAL A 44 -4.85 14.70 -4.73
N LYS A 45 -6.01 14.68 -4.04
CA LYS A 45 -7.25 15.28 -4.50
C LYS A 45 -7.32 16.80 -4.24
N HIS A 46 -6.77 17.26 -3.13
CA HIS A 46 -6.97 18.62 -2.63
C HIS A 46 -5.72 19.51 -2.68
N GLU A 47 -4.51 18.95 -2.70
CA GLU A 47 -3.27 19.74 -2.78
C GLU A 47 -2.75 19.89 -4.22
N LYS A 48 -1.81 20.83 -4.41
CA LYS A 48 -1.15 21.11 -5.69
C LYS A 48 0.37 21.19 -5.51
N GLY A 49 1.12 21.04 -6.61
CA GLY A 49 2.58 21.12 -6.62
C GLY A 49 3.26 19.87 -6.06
N CYS A 50 4.51 20.04 -5.60
CA CYS A 50 5.40 18.94 -5.19
C CYS A 50 4.77 17.97 -4.18
N ARG A 51 3.89 18.48 -3.31
CA ARG A 51 3.24 17.66 -2.27
C ARG A 51 2.22 16.68 -2.86
N ARG A 52 1.47 17.12 -3.87
CA ARG A 52 0.56 16.27 -4.65
C ARG A 52 1.32 15.22 -5.46
N ASP A 53 2.38 15.65 -6.14
CA ASP A 53 3.15 14.77 -7.03
C ASP A 53 3.84 13.64 -6.24
N LYS A 54 4.41 13.97 -5.08
CA LYS A 54 5.04 12.99 -4.20
C LYS A 54 4.02 12.07 -3.54
N ALA A 55 2.85 12.58 -3.15
CA ALA A 55 1.75 11.74 -2.66
C ALA A 55 1.24 10.77 -3.74
N GLN A 56 1.09 11.23 -4.98
CA GLN A 56 0.67 10.38 -6.10
C GLN A 56 1.71 9.28 -6.38
N LEU A 57 3.00 9.61 -6.33
CA LEU A 57 4.08 8.64 -6.49
C LEU A 57 4.03 7.54 -5.43
N LEU A 58 3.89 7.92 -4.15
CA LEU A 58 3.77 6.98 -3.03
C LEU A 58 2.53 6.09 -3.16
N LEU A 59 1.40 6.66 -3.56
CA LEU A 59 0.16 5.91 -3.77
C LEU A 59 0.29 4.90 -4.92
N ASN A 60 0.96 5.29 -6.01
CA ASN A 60 1.22 4.40 -7.14
C ASN A 60 2.17 3.25 -6.74
N GLN A 61 3.25 3.56 -6.03
CA GLN A 61 4.20 2.57 -5.52
C GLN A 61 3.53 1.57 -4.58
N TYR A 62 2.66 2.06 -3.69
CA TYR A 62 1.86 1.21 -2.81
C TYR A 62 0.92 0.28 -3.61
N LYS A 63 0.17 0.83 -4.57
CA LYS A 63 -0.73 0.03 -5.43
C LYS A 63 0.04 -1.05 -6.19
N GLN A 64 1.19 -0.70 -6.77
CA GLN A 64 2.03 -1.65 -7.49
C GLN A 64 2.57 -2.76 -6.57
N ALA A 65 3.05 -2.41 -5.37
CA ALA A 65 3.52 -3.40 -4.38
C ALA A 65 2.39 -4.32 -3.90
N SER A 66 1.20 -3.75 -3.66
CA SER A 66 0.02 -4.53 -3.25
C SER A 66 -0.45 -5.49 -4.35
N MET A 67 -0.44 -5.04 -5.61
CA MET A 67 -0.79 -5.85 -6.77
C MET A 67 0.21 -6.98 -6.99
N MET A 68 1.51 -6.70 -6.88
CA MET A 68 2.56 -7.73 -6.94
C MET A 68 2.38 -8.79 -5.86
N THR A 69 2.10 -8.37 -4.62
CA THR A 69 1.85 -9.28 -3.50
C THR A 69 0.63 -10.17 -3.76
N TYR A 70 -0.43 -9.60 -4.34
CA TYR A 70 -1.64 -10.35 -4.70
C TYR A 70 -1.38 -11.35 -5.84
N CYS A 71 -0.65 -10.95 -6.88
CA CYS A 71 -0.24 -11.83 -7.98
C CYS A 71 0.60 -13.01 -7.47
N LEU A 72 1.57 -12.76 -6.58
CA LEU A 72 2.39 -13.82 -5.97
C LEU A 72 1.55 -14.81 -5.16
N LYS A 73 0.53 -14.35 -4.43
CA LYS A 73 -0.41 -15.23 -3.72
C LYS A 73 -1.19 -16.12 -4.68
N ILE A 74 -1.69 -15.58 -5.80
CA ILE A 74 -2.41 -16.37 -6.81
C ILE A 74 -1.49 -17.42 -7.45
N LEU A 75 -0.28 -17.04 -7.82
CA LEU A 75 0.69 -17.97 -8.41
C LEU A 75 1.04 -19.10 -7.44
N ARG A 76 1.19 -18.79 -6.15
CA ARG A 76 1.41 -19.79 -5.11
C ARG A 76 0.21 -20.74 -4.95
N LEU A 77 -1.01 -20.19 -4.86
CA LEU A 77 -2.22 -21.01 -4.80
C LEU A 77 -2.37 -21.94 -6.01
N ARG A 78 -2.00 -21.47 -7.21
CA ARG A 78 -2.02 -22.30 -8.42
C ARG A 78 -0.95 -23.40 -8.39
N ALA A 79 0.24 -23.11 -7.88
CA ALA A 79 1.28 -24.11 -7.69
C ALA A 79 0.87 -25.19 -6.67
N ASP A 80 0.23 -24.78 -5.56
CA ASP A 80 -0.26 -25.68 -4.51
C ASP A 80 -1.41 -26.58 -5.03
N LEU A 81 -2.28 -26.07 -5.91
CA LEU A 81 -3.33 -26.86 -6.56
C LEU A 81 -2.78 -27.85 -7.58
N ALA A 82 -1.77 -27.47 -8.36
CA ALA A 82 -1.13 -28.34 -9.34
C ALA A 82 -0.32 -29.50 -8.70
N GLY A 83 0.18 -29.30 -7.47
CA GLY A 83 0.86 -30.34 -6.70
C GLY A 83 -0.04 -31.46 -6.19
N ASN A 84 -1.35 -31.22 -6.04
CA ASN A 84 -2.30 -32.19 -5.50
C ASN A 84 -2.90 -33.16 -6.54
N GLU A 85 -2.66 -32.96 -7.84
CA GLU A 85 -3.16 -33.85 -8.90
C GLU A 85 -2.24 -35.05 -9.19
N SER A 86 -1.04 -35.12 -8.59
CA SER A 86 -0.05 -36.17 -8.89
C SER A 86 -0.11 -37.41 -7.99
N ASP A 87 -0.90 -37.41 -6.91
CA ASP A 87 -0.94 -38.52 -5.93
C ASP A 87 -2.09 -39.53 -6.16
N ASN A 88 -2.91 -39.37 -7.21
CA ASN A 88 -4.13 -40.17 -7.40
C ASN A 88 -4.07 -41.20 -8.56
N ASN A 89 -2.88 -41.71 -8.88
CA ASN A 89 -2.70 -42.83 -9.80
C ASN A 89 -1.85 -43.94 -9.14
N ASN A 90 -2.44 -44.66 -8.18
CA ASN A 90 -2.06 -46.04 -7.87
C ASN A 90 -3.14 -46.70 -6.98
N SER A 91 -4.05 -47.44 -7.62
CA SER A 91 -4.77 -48.59 -7.04
C SER A 91 -5.26 -49.49 -8.17
#